data_AF-A0A974RVW4-F1
#
_entry.id   AF-A0A974RVW4-F1
#
_cell.length_a   1.000
_cell.length_b   1.000
_cell.length_c   1.000
_cell.angle_alpha   90.00
_cell.angle_beta   90.00
_cell.angle_gamma   90.00
#
_symmetry.space_group_name_H-M   'P 1'
#
loop_
_entity.id
_entity.type
_entity.pdbx_description
1 polymer ?
#
loop_
_entity_poly.entity_id
_entity_poly.type
_entity_poly.pdbx_seq_one_letter_code
_entity_poly.pdbx_strand_id
1 'polypeptide(L)'
;MKKILLGLVVASFSASVMAAELVTECQDYFKEADAALEASLDTIKAQGLDPETVKAQYEASKTQFTALSADQQKSVCKQALDALEQSKKAQAAAAQ
;
A
#
# COMPACT_ATOMS: atom_id res chain seq x y z
N MET A 1 34.25 -29.82 6.70
CA MET A 1 34.44 -28.88 5.58
C MET A 1 33.29 -27.87 5.57
N LYS A 2 33.63 -26.61 5.27
CA LYS A 2 32.81 -25.40 5.40
C LYS A 2 31.49 -25.47 4.61
N LYS A 3 30.38 -25.16 5.28
CA LYS A 3 29.13 -24.65 4.69
C LYS A 3 28.59 -23.59 5.66
N ILE A 4 29.22 -22.41 5.69
CA ILE A 4 28.62 -21.15 5.21
C ILE A 4 27.24 -20.98 5.87
N LEU A 5 27.17 -20.41 7.07
CA LEU A 5 26.89 -18.97 7.26
C LEU A 5 25.83 -18.46 6.29
N LEU A 6 24.58 -18.90 6.46
CA LEU A 6 23.40 -18.12 6.09
C LEU A 6 22.79 -17.61 7.40
N GLY A 7 23.54 -16.71 8.04
CA GLY A 7 23.00 -15.85 9.08
C GLY A 7 22.00 -14.92 8.40
N LEU A 8 20.73 -15.28 8.47
CA LEU A 8 19.63 -14.34 8.26
C LEU A 8 19.60 -13.46 9.51
N VAL A 9 20.54 -12.51 9.58
CA VAL A 9 20.47 -11.41 10.54
C VAL A 9 19.24 -10.63 10.12
N VAL A 10 18.09 -10.98 10.68
CA VAL A 10 16.98 -10.05 10.82
C VAL A 10 17.59 -8.89 11.60
N ALA A 11 17.89 -7.80 10.88
CA ALA A 11 18.22 -6.55 11.51
C ALA A 11 17.07 -6.26 12.46
N SER A 12 17.35 -6.37 13.75
CA SER A 12 16.52 -5.87 14.82
C SER A 12 16.43 -4.37 14.60
N PHE A 13 15.43 -3.93 13.83
CA PHE A 13 15.00 -2.55 13.82
C PHE A 13 14.53 -2.26 15.23
N SER A 14 15.40 -1.65 16.03
CA SER A 14 14.99 -0.86 17.18
C SER A 14 14.16 0.29 16.63
N ALA A 15 12.89 0.03 16.37
CA ALA A 15 11.93 1.05 16.03
C ALA A 15 11.66 1.83 17.32
N SER A 16 12.45 2.87 17.55
CA SER A 16 11.99 3.98 18.37
C SER A 16 10.69 4.45 17.74
N VAL A 17 9.62 4.34 18.52
CA VAL A 17 8.24 4.68 18.14
C VAL A 17 8.14 6.18 17.86
N MET A 18 8.57 6.59 16.68
CA MET A 18 8.02 7.75 16.01
C MET A 18 6.97 7.15 15.09
N ALA A 19 5.70 7.29 15.45
CA ALA A 19 4.63 7.13 14.49
C ALA A 19 4.85 8.19 13.42
N ALA A 20 5.65 7.85 12.40
CA ALA A 20 5.85 8.71 11.25
C ALA A 20 4.51 8.79 10.56
N GLU A 21 3.78 9.88 10.85
CA GLU A 21 2.56 10.21 10.15
C GLU A 21 2.86 10.25 8.66
N LEU A 22 1.94 9.69 7.88
CA LEU A 22 2.03 9.71 6.43
C LEU A 22 2.05 11.17 5.95
N VAL A 23 2.92 11.50 5.00
CA VAL A 23 2.89 12.81 4.32
C VAL A 23 1.57 12.97 3.55
N THR A 24 1.18 14.22 3.29
CA THR A 24 -0.10 14.56 2.64
C THR A 24 -0.33 13.77 1.34
N GLU A 25 0.69 13.62 0.49
CA GLU A 25 0.56 12.85 -0.75
C GLU A 25 0.17 11.38 -0.53
N CYS A 26 0.64 10.76 0.55
CA CYS A 26 0.22 9.41 0.92
C CYS A 26 -1.16 9.36 1.55
N GLN A 27 -1.52 10.37 2.34
CA GLN A 27 -2.88 10.47 2.89
C GLN A 27 -3.91 10.57 1.76
N ASP A 28 -3.65 11.39 0.75
CA ASP A 28 -4.51 11.54 -0.42
C ASP A 28 -4.59 10.24 -1.23
N TYR A 29 -3.44 9.59 -1.49
CA TYR A 29 -3.39 8.29 -2.14
C TYR A 29 -4.28 7.26 -1.44
N PHE A 30 -4.07 7.05 -0.13
CA PHE A 30 -4.78 6.03 0.60
C PHE A 30 -6.27 6.36 0.72
N LYS A 31 -6.64 7.63 0.83
CA LYS A 31 -8.05 8.03 0.81
C LYS A 31 -8.74 7.63 -0.50
N GLU A 32 -8.09 7.84 -1.65
CA GLU A 32 -8.66 7.43 -2.94
C GLU A 32 -8.66 5.92 -3.13
N ALA A 33 -7.61 5.23 -2.66
CA ALA A 33 -7.51 3.78 -2.72
C ALA A 33 -8.50 3.09 -1.77
N ASP A 34 -8.78 3.66 -0.60
CA ASP A 34 -9.82 3.22 0.33
C ASP A 34 -11.20 3.25 -0.35
N ALA A 35 -11.55 4.39 -0.97
CA ALA A 35 -12.81 4.51 -1.70
C ALA A 35 -12.92 3.51 -2.87
N ALA A 36 -11.81 3.27 -3.59
CA ALA A 36 -11.77 2.29 -4.68
C ALA A 36 -11.92 0.85 -4.16
N LEU A 37 -11.28 0.52 -3.03
CA LEU A 37 -11.41 -0.78 -2.38
C LEU A 37 -12.85 -1.02 -1.93
N GLU A 38 -13.48 -0.02 -1.29
CA GLU A 38 -14.88 -0.07 -0.88
C GLU A 38 -15.82 -0.31 -2.06
N ALA A 39 -15.65 0.42 -3.16
CA ALA A 39 -16.42 0.23 -4.38
C ALA A 39 -16.21 -1.17 -5.01
N SER A 40 -15.08 -1.80 -4.75
CA SER A 40 -14.72 -3.11 -5.30
C SER A 40 -15.11 -4.29 -4.39
N LEU A 41 -15.59 -4.06 -3.16
CA LEU A 41 -15.84 -5.13 -2.19
C LEU A 41 -16.81 -6.19 -2.70
N ASP A 42 -17.87 -5.79 -3.42
CA ASP A 42 -18.84 -6.76 -3.94
C ASP A 42 -18.25 -7.57 -5.11
N THR A 43 -17.38 -6.98 -5.93
CA THR A 43 -16.61 -7.71 -6.94
C THR A 43 -15.63 -8.69 -6.30
N ILE A 44 -14.94 -8.28 -5.24
CA ILE A 44 -14.02 -9.12 -4.47
C ILE A 44 -14.76 -10.35 -3.91
N LYS A 45 -15.93 -10.14 -3.30
CA LYS A 45 -16.80 -11.24 -2.83
C LYS A 45 -17.22 -12.16 -3.97
N ALA A 46 -17.63 -11.59 -5.11
CA ALA A 46 -18.06 -12.36 -6.28
C ALA A 46 -16.92 -13.22 -6.86
N GLN A 47 -15.66 -12.81 -6.67
CA GLN A 47 -14.47 -13.58 -7.03
C GLN A 47 -14.08 -14.64 -5.99
N GLY A 48 -14.85 -14.78 -4.90
CA GLY A 48 -14.58 -15.75 -3.83
C GLY A 48 -13.45 -15.34 -2.89
N LEU A 49 -13.02 -14.08 -2.94
CA LEU A 49 -12.04 -13.53 -2.02
C LEU A 49 -12.72 -13.00 -0.76
N ASP A 50 -12.10 -13.25 0.39
CA ASP A 50 -12.58 -12.76 1.67
C ASP A 50 -12.25 -11.25 1.82
N PRO A 51 -13.26 -10.37 1.95
CA PRO A 51 -13.05 -8.93 2.00
C PRO A 51 -12.24 -8.46 3.22
N GLU A 52 -12.37 -9.16 4.35
CA GLU A 52 -11.61 -8.84 5.56
C GLU A 52 -10.13 -9.13 5.35
N THR A 53 -9.80 -10.24 4.70
CA THR A 53 -8.43 -10.59 4.31
C THR A 53 -7.83 -9.53 3.37
N VAL A 54 -8.60 -9.07 2.37
CA VAL A 54 -8.12 -8.01 1.46
C VAL A 54 -7.87 -6.70 2.21
N LYS A 55 -8.80 -6.29 3.09
CA LYS A 55 -8.62 -5.10 3.93
C LYS A 55 -7.41 -5.22 4.84
N ALA A 56 -7.21 -6.36 5.48
CA ALA A 56 -6.06 -6.60 6.35
C ALA A 56 -4.72 -6.48 5.59
N GLN A 57 -4.64 -7.03 4.38
CA GLN A 57 -3.46 -6.89 3.53
C GLN A 57 -3.21 -5.43 3.12
N TYR A 58 -4.28 -4.69 2.84
CA TYR A 58 -4.20 -3.28 2.50
C TYR A 58 -3.75 -2.42 3.69
N GLU A 59 -4.26 -2.65 4.91
CA GLU A 59 -3.80 -1.96 6.13
C GLU A 59 -2.33 -2.30 6.46
N ALA A 60 -1.91 -3.55 6.24
CA ALA A 60 -0.51 -3.93 6.36
C ALA A 60 0.36 -3.15 5.36
N SER A 61 -0.12 -2.89 4.15
CA SER A 61 0.58 -2.06 3.16
C SER A 61 0.74 -0.61 3.63
N LYS A 62 -0.30 -0.01 4.23
CA LYS A 62 -0.21 1.35 4.83
C LYS A 62 0.91 1.44 5.87
N THR A 63 1.03 0.40 6.69
CA THR A 63 2.08 0.30 7.73
C THR A 63 3.49 0.21 7.12
N GLN A 64 3.65 -0.36 5.93
CA GLN A 64 4.96 -0.37 5.26
C GLN A 64 5.37 1.04 4.80
N PHE A 65 4.42 1.91 4.46
CA PHE A 65 4.70 3.28 4.05
C PHE A 65 5.12 4.17 5.21
N THR A 66 4.60 3.93 6.43
CA THR A 66 5.05 4.65 7.62
C THR A 66 6.49 4.29 8.01
N ALA A 67 7.02 3.15 7.54
CA ALA A 67 8.42 2.79 7.70
C ALA A 67 9.37 3.49 6.71
N LEU A 68 8.83 4.21 5.71
CA LEU A 68 9.63 4.98 4.75
C LEU A 68 9.91 6.40 5.26
N SER A 69 11.01 6.99 4.82
CA SER A 69 11.28 8.42 5.06
C SER A 69 10.27 9.31 4.34
N ALA A 70 10.08 10.55 4.79
CA ALA A 70 9.12 11.50 4.20
C ALA A 70 9.35 11.73 2.69
N ASP A 71 10.61 11.83 2.24
CA ASP A 71 10.94 11.99 0.81
C ASP A 71 10.58 10.74 -0.01
N GLN A 72 10.80 9.55 0.56
CA GLN A 72 10.41 8.28 -0.08
C GLN A 72 8.89 8.14 -0.12
N GLN A 73 8.18 8.46 0.96
CA GLN A 73 6.73 8.48 1.02
C GLN A 73 6.16 9.39 -0.07
N LYS A 74 6.65 10.63 -0.16
CA LYS A 74 6.23 11.61 -1.17
C LYS A 74 6.43 11.09 -2.59
N SER A 75 7.61 10.55 -2.90
CA SER A 75 7.93 10.03 -4.23
C SER A 75 7.04 8.84 -4.62
N VAL A 76 6.88 7.86 -3.73
CA VAL A 76 6.11 6.64 -4.03
C VAL A 76 4.61 6.95 -4.10
N CYS A 77 4.06 7.72 -3.16
CA CYS A 77 2.63 8.01 -3.13
C CYS A 77 2.19 8.92 -4.28
N LYS A 78 3.06 9.85 -4.71
CA LYS A 78 2.79 10.64 -5.92
C LYS A 78 2.70 9.74 -7.16
N GLN A 79 3.63 8.81 -7.33
CA GLN A 79 3.58 7.85 -8.44
C GLN A 79 2.33 6.97 -8.37
N ALA A 80 1.93 6.55 -7.17
CA ALA A 80 0.75 5.74 -6.96
C ALA A 80 -0.55 6.51 -7.27
N LEU A 81 -0.64 7.79 -6.87
CA LEU A 81 -1.74 8.69 -7.24
C LEU A 81 -1.85 8.87 -8.76
N ASP A 82 -0.73 9.15 -9.42
CA ASP A 82 -0.71 9.32 -10.88
C ASP A 82 -1.18 8.04 -11.59
N ALA A 83 -0.73 6.87 -11.12
CA ALA A 83 -1.17 5.57 -11.65
C ALA A 83 -2.66 5.31 -11.39
N LEU A 84 -3.16 5.69 -10.21
CA LEU A 84 -4.58 5.55 -9.86
C LEU A 84 -5.45 6.45 -10.75
N GLU A 85 -5.04 7.69 -10.98
CA GLU A 85 -5.73 8.61 -11.87
C GLU A 85 -5.75 8.08 -13.32
N GLN A 86 -4.62 7.56 -13.80
CA GLN A 86 -4.54 6.95 -15.13
C GLN A 86 -5.46 5.72 -15.25
N SER A 87 -5.51 4.87 -14.22
CA SER A 87 -6.42 3.72 -14.19
C SER A 87 -7.88 4.16 -14.23
N LYS A 88 -8.26 5.19 -13.47
CA LYS A 88 -9.62 5.77 -13.52
C LYS A 88 -9.96 6.30 -14.91
N LYS A 89 -9.04 7.03 -15.53
CA LYS A 89 -9.21 7.55 -16.91
C LYS A 89 -9.36 6.42 -17.93
N ALA A 90 -8.57 5.36 -17.81
CA ALA A 90 -8.65 4.19 -18.70
C ALA A 90 -9.98 3.43 -18.51
N GLN A 91 -10.44 3.24 -17.27
CA GLN A 91 -11.73 2.61 -16.98
C GLN A 91 -12.91 3.45 -17.50
N ALA A 92 -12.85 4.77 -17.35
CA ALA A 92 -13.86 5.67 -17.90
C ALA A 92 -13.92 5.63 -19.43
N ALA A 93 -12.76 5.52 -20.10
CA ALA A 93 -12.68 5.39 -21.55
C ALA A 93 -13.20 4.03 -22.06
N ALA A 94 -13.07 2.96 -21.26
CA ALA A 94 -13.55 1.62 -21.62
C ALA A 94 -15.06 1.40 -21.36
N ALA A 95 -15.71 2.33 -20.65
CA ALA A 95 -17.15 2.30 -20.37
C ALA A 95 -18.00 3.13 -21.36
N GLN A 96 -17.36 3.73 -22.38
CA GLN A 96 -17.99 4.42 -23.51
C GLN A 96 -18.11 3.48 -24.71
#